data_AF-A0A7W7FYI1-F1
#
_entry.id   AF-A0A7W7FYI1-F1
#
_cell.length_a   1.000
_cell.length_b   1.000
_cell.length_c   1.000
_cell.angle_alpha   90.00
_cell.angle_beta   90.00
_cell.angle_gamma   90.00
#
_symmetry.space_group_name_H-M   'P 1'
#
loop_
_entity.id
_entity.type
_entity.pdbx_description
1 polymer ?
#
loop_
_entity_poly.entity_id
_entity_poly.type
_entity_poly.pdbx_seq_one_letter_code
_entity_poly.pdbx_strand_id
1 'polypeptide(L)'
;MTATEQTAADRLAVDEATRYATWFACLADPTRVRLLHAVAVAGEVAVGVLAEQIGIGQPTCSHHVRKLADVGFVRLRKAGTTTLVSVNEACCTGLPHAADVVMGALAARPCCPENLPADVTVRALAEADWPAVRRIYGEGIATGEATFDTEVPRREVLDRRWLPGHRWVAEVDGQVAGWAALSPVSPRESYAGVAESALYVGADLRGRGVGKSLLHRQVTTADTAGLWTLQTTVLTENKPGLALYRSAGFRTVGIRERIAQLDGRWRDTALIERRSGSIQTGCDPATC
;
A
#
# COMPACT_ATOMS: atom_id res chain seq x y z
N MET A 1 19.68 20.05 -8.42
CA MET A 1 19.96 18.63 -8.69
C MET A 1 19.29 18.27 -10.00
N THR A 2 20.07 17.79 -10.96
CA THR A 2 19.56 17.46 -12.30
C THR A 2 18.87 16.10 -12.27
N ALA A 3 17.90 15.85 -13.18
CA ALA A 3 17.16 14.58 -13.27
C ALA A 3 18.06 13.32 -13.37
N THR A 4 19.31 13.51 -13.80
CA THR A 4 20.36 12.49 -13.91
C THR A 4 20.98 12.08 -12.56
N GLU A 5 20.95 12.96 -11.55
CA GLU A 5 21.43 12.66 -10.19
C GLU A 5 20.36 11.90 -9.37
N GLN A 6 19.08 12.20 -9.61
CA GLN A 6 17.95 11.49 -8.99
C GLN A 6 17.90 10.01 -9.41
N THR A 7 18.31 9.68 -10.64
CA THR A 7 18.28 8.32 -11.20
C THR A 7 19.36 7.39 -10.63
N ALA A 8 20.39 7.94 -9.98
CA ALA A 8 21.44 7.17 -9.32
C ALA A 8 21.03 6.78 -7.88
N ALA A 9 20.25 7.62 -7.19
CA ALA A 9 19.75 7.38 -5.83
C ALA A 9 18.63 6.33 -5.77
N ASP A 10 18.00 6.01 -6.92
CA ASP A 10 16.87 5.09 -7.04
C ASP A 10 17.27 3.64 -7.35
N ARG A 11 18.58 3.35 -7.41
CA ARG A 11 19.08 2.02 -7.71
C ARG A 11 19.27 1.24 -6.42
N LEU A 12 18.67 0.05 -6.36
CA LEU A 12 18.90 -0.90 -5.28
C LEU A 12 20.40 -1.12 -5.09
N ALA A 13 20.90 -0.85 -3.88
CA ALA A 13 22.32 -0.98 -3.58
C ALA A 13 22.77 -2.44 -3.74
N VAL A 14 24.03 -2.65 -4.16
CA VAL A 14 24.55 -3.98 -4.51
C VAL A 14 24.52 -4.94 -3.32
N ASP A 15 24.79 -4.43 -2.12
CA ASP A 15 24.72 -5.15 -0.85
C ASP A 15 23.29 -5.55 -0.51
N GLU A 16 22.32 -4.66 -0.69
CA GLU A 16 20.90 -4.97 -0.49
C GLU A 16 20.39 -6.00 -1.51
N ALA A 17 20.74 -5.85 -2.78
CA ALA A 17 20.42 -6.83 -3.82
C ALA A 17 21.02 -8.21 -3.49
N THR A 18 22.26 -8.25 -3.01
CA THR A 18 22.94 -9.49 -2.58
C THR A 18 22.22 -10.13 -1.39
N ARG A 19 21.81 -9.32 -0.41
CA ARG A 19 21.04 -9.76 0.75
C ARG A 19 19.71 -10.38 0.34
N TYR A 20 18.92 -9.70 -0.51
CA TYR A 20 17.64 -10.22 -0.99
C TYR A 20 17.81 -11.46 -1.87
N ALA A 21 18.83 -11.50 -2.74
CA ALA A 21 19.16 -12.68 -3.52
C ALA A 21 19.46 -13.89 -2.61
N THR A 22 20.18 -13.68 -1.51
CA THR A 22 20.46 -14.73 -0.52
C THR A 22 19.18 -15.26 0.13
N TRP A 23 18.23 -14.37 0.44
CA TRP A 23 16.92 -14.75 0.98
C TRP A 23 16.12 -15.60 0.00
N PHE A 24 16.00 -15.15 -1.26
CA PHE A 24 15.28 -15.91 -2.29
C PHE A 24 15.97 -17.23 -2.63
N ALA A 25 17.30 -17.26 -2.71
CA ALA A 25 18.05 -18.51 -2.91
C ALA A 25 17.83 -19.51 -1.76
N CYS A 26 17.71 -19.02 -0.52
CA CYS A 26 17.33 -19.85 0.60
C CYS A 26 15.90 -20.38 0.42
N LEU A 27 14.92 -19.56 0.05
CA LEU A 27 13.53 -20.00 -0.08
C LEU A 27 13.21 -20.74 -1.40
N ALA A 28 14.11 -20.78 -2.37
CA ALA A 28 13.94 -21.51 -3.63
C ALA A 28 13.91 -23.05 -3.51
N ASP A 29 14.06 -23.59 -2.29
CA ASP A 29 14.02 -25.03 -2.01
C ASP A 29 12.70 -25.40 -1.30
N PRO A 30 11.91 -26.34 -1.86
CA PRO A 30 10.60 -26.68 -1.32
C PRO A 30 10.66 -27.30 0.08
N THR A 31 11.73 -27.99 0.43
CA THR A 31 11.92 -28.56 1.78
C THR A 31 12.10 -27.45 2.81
N ARG A 32 12.85 -26.39 2.47
CA ARG A 32 13.04 -25.23 3.35
C ARG A 32 11.75 -24.43 3.53
N VAL A 33 10.93 -24.29 2.49
CA VAL A 33 9.61 -23.65 2.60
C VAL A 33 8.69 -24.45 3.51
N ARG A 34 8.63 -25.79 3.36
CA ARG A 34 7.84 -26.67 4.23
C ARG A 34 8.30 -26.62 5.68
N LEU A 35 9.61 -26.63 5.92
CA LEU A 35 10.22 -26.50 7.25
C LEU A 35 9.84 -25.18 7.91
N LEU A 36 10.01 -24.06 7.20
CA LEU A 36 9.69 -22.74 7.73
C LEU A 36 8.21 -22.61 8.07
N HIS A 37 7.31 -23.13 7.23
CA HIS A 37 5.88 -23.17 7.50
C HIS A 37 5.53 -24.01 8.73
N ALA A 38 6.10 -25.22 8.86
CA ALA A 38 5.85 -26.09 10.01
C ALA A 38 6.33 -25.45 11.33
N VAL A 39 7.50 -24.80 11.33
CA VAL A 39 7.98 -24.04 12.49
C VAL A 39 7.07 -22.86 12.80
N ALA A 40 6.59 -22.12 11.80
CA ALA A 40 5.68 -20.99 11.99
C ALA A 40 4.34 -21.40 12.61
N VAL A 41 3.79 -22.57 12.25
CA VAL A 41 2.55 -23.10 12.81
C VAL A 41 2.76 -23.62 14.24
N ALA A 42 3.92 -24.23 14.53
CA ALA A 42 4.23 -24.80 15.84
C ALA A 42 4.74 -23.78 16.87
N GLY A 43 5.25 -22.62 16.43
CA GLY A 43 5.86 -21.59 17.29
C GLY A 43 7.32 -21.89 17.65
N GLU A 44 7.54 -22.86 18.55
CA GLU A 44 8.86 -23.40 18.91
C GLU A 44 8.82 -24.93 18.87
N VAL A 45 9.68 -25.56 18.06
CA VAL A 45 9.64 -27.02 17.83
C VAL A 45 11.03 -27.64 17.80
N ALA A 46 11.16 -28.86 18.32
CA ALA A 46 12.40 -29.63 18.27
C ALA A 46 12.72 -30.10 16.84
N VAL A 47 14.00 -30.04 16.45
CA VAL A 47 14.46 -30.49 15.11
C VAL A 47 14.08 -31.94 14.81
N GLY A 48 14.11 -32.83 15.82
CA GLY A 48 13.71 -34.24 15.65
C GLY A 48 12.23 -34.38 15.28
N VAL A 49 11.35 -33.72 16.02
CA VAL A 49 9.89 -33.69 15.76
C VAL A 49 9.60 -33.08 14.39
N LEU A 50 10.31 -32.01 14.04
CA LEU A 50 10.18 -31.35 12.75
C LEU A 50 10.57 -32.27 11.58
N ALA A 51 11.62 -33.09 11.75
CA ALA A 51 12.05 -34.07 10.76
C ALA A 51 10.98 -35.15 10.52
N GLU A 52 10.38 -35.66 11.59
CA GLU A 52 9.28 -36.63 11.54
C GLU A 52 8.03 -36.05 10.85
N GLN A 53 7.62 -34.83 11.21
CA GLN A 53 6.47 -34.15 10.62
C GLN A 53 6.57 -33.96 9.11
N ILE A 54 7.78 -33.70 8.60
CA ILE A 54 8.00 -33.43 7.18
C ILE A 54 8.32 -34.71 6.39
N GLY A 55 8.65 -35.80 7.09
CA GLY A 55 8.99 -37.09 6.50
C GLY A 55 10.40 -37.13 5.91
N ILE A 56 11.36 -36.45 6.55
CA ILE A 56 12.77 -36.40 6.11
C ILE A 56 13.71 -36.88 7.21
N GLY A 57 14.91 -37.33 6.84
CA GLY A 57 15.92 -37.71 7.81
C GLY A 57 16.37 -36.54 8.70
N GLN A 58 16.62 -36.81 9.98
CA GLN A 58 17.09 -35.80 10.94
C GLN A 58 18.38 -35.06 10.47
N PRO A 59 19.39 -35.71 9.86
CA PRO A 59 20.56 -35.00 9.33
C PRO A 59 20.18 -33.99 8.24
N THR A 60 19.26 -34.36 7.34
CA THR A 60 18.74 -33.50 6.26
C THR A 60 17.96 -32.32 6.84
N CYS A 61 17.08 -32.57 7.82
CA CYS A 61 16.34 -31.52 8.52
C CYS A 61 17.30 -30.52 9.19
N SER A 62 18.29 -31.02 9.94
CA SER A 62 19.26 -30.18 10.64
C SER A 62 20.07 -29.31 9.67
N HIS A 63 20.45 -29.85 8.52
CA HIS A 63 21.16 -29.10 7.48
C HIS A 63 20.30 -27.96 6.89
N HIS A 64 19.03 -28.22 6.59
CA HIS A 64 18.13 -27.20 6.08
C HIS A 64 17.79 -26.12 7.12
N VAL A 65 17.57 -26.52 8.38
CA VAL A 65 17.35 -25.61 9.50
C VAL A 65 18.56 -24.70 9.72
N ARG A 66 19.78 -25.22 9.59
CA ARG A 66 21.00 -24.39 9.68
C ARG A 66 21.04 -23.33 8.57
N LYS A 67 20.78 -23.71 7.32
CA LYS A 67 20.71 -22.74 6.20
C LYS A 67 19.63 -21.67 6.42
N LEU A 68 18.47 -22.04 6.97
CA LEU A 68 17.43 -21.09 7.33
C LEU A 68 17.90 -20.14 8.46
N ALA A 69 18.65 -20.64 9.43
CA ALA A 69 19.20 -19.85 10.53
C ALA A 69 20.32 -18.90 10.05
N ASP A 70 21.22 -19.36 9.18
CA ASP A 70 22.33 -18.57 8.63
C ASP A 70 21.82 -17.34 7.86
N VAL A 71 20.68 -17.49 7.16
CA VAL A 71 20.01 -16.40 6.44
C VAL A 71 19.09 -15.57 7.36
N GLY A 72 18.81 -16.06 8.57
CA GLY A 72 18.05 -15.35 9.59
C GLY A 72 16.53 -15.59 9.58
N PHE A 73 16.02 -16.63 8.89
CA PHE A 73 14.58 -16.96 8.90
C PHE A 73 14.13 -17.66 10.18
N VAL A 74 15.03 -18.40 10.84
CA VAL A 74 14.73 -19.11 12.10
C VAL A 74 15.79 -18.82 13.15
N ARG A 75 15.41 -18.91 14.42
CA ARG A 75 16.30 -18.88 15.56
C ARG A 75 16.47 -20.29 16.11
N LEU A 76 17.69 -20.61 16.54
CA LEU A 76 18.03 -21.90 17.14
C LEU A 76 18.35 -21.70 18.61
N ARG A 77 17.70 -22.48 19.47
CA ARG A 77 17.96 -22.51 20.91
C ARG A 77 18.29 -23.93 21.34
N LYS A 78 19.34 -24.11 22.15
CA LYS A 78 19.62 -25.42 22.77
C LYS A 78 18.80 -25.58 24.04
N ALA A 79 18.10 -26.70 24.16
CA ALA A 79 17.40 -27.14 25.35
C ALA A 79 17.86 -28.57 25.69
N GLY A 80 18.84 -28.67 26.61
CA GLY A 80 19.52 -29.93 26.89
C GLY A 80 20.25 -30.46 25.65
N THR A 81 19.93 -31.70 25.24
CA THR A 81 20.48 -32.37 24.06
C THR A 81 19.75 -32.02 22.76
N THR A 82 18.63 -31.31 22.84
CA THR A 82 17.76 -31.00 21.70
C THR A 82 17.95 -29.56 21.25
N THR A 83 17.90 -29.34 19.93
CA THR A 83 17.80 -27.99 19.36
C THR A 83 16.35 -27.69 19.06
N LEU A 84 15.86 -26.60 19.64
CA LEU A 84 14.57 -25.99 19.36
C LEU A 84 14.74 -24.94 18.27
N VAL A 85 13.75 -24.87 17.39
CA VAL A 85 13.69 -23.97 16.25
C VAL A 85 12.42 -23.13 16.39
N SER A 86 12.56 -21.81 16.25
CA SER A 86 11.44 -20.87 16.18
C SER A 86 11.64 -19.91 15.01
N VAL A 87 10.56 -19.30 14.53
CA VAL A 87 10.66 -18.28 13.46
C VAL A 87 11.32 -17.02 14.03
N ASN A 88 12.19 -16.39 13.24
CA ASN A 88 12.68 -15.07 13.56
C ASN A 88 11.61 -14.03 13.21
N GLU A 89 10.88 -13.48 14.18
CA GLU A 89 9.76 -12.55 13.92
C GLU A 89 10.15 -11.34 13.05
N ALA A 90 11.41 -10.91 13.06
CA ALA A 90 11.92 -9.86 12.19
C ALA A 90 11.81 -10.20 10.69
N CYS A 91 11.80 -11.49 10.30
CA CYS A 91 11.64 -11.90 8.91
C CYS A 91 10.18 -11.80 8.44
N CYS A 92 9.20 -11.84 9.35
CA CYS A 92 7.78 -11.74 9.01
C CYS A 92 7.42 -10.36 8.43
N THR A 93 8.13 -9.32 8.86
CA THR A 93 8.03 -7.96 8.30
C THR A 93 9.07 -7.71 7.22
N GLY A 94 10.27 -8.28 7.37
CA GLY A 94 11.38 -8.10 6.43
C GLY A 94 11.15 -8.71 5.05
N LEU A 95 10.60 -9.92 4.94
CA LEU A 95 10.44 -10.62 3.65
C LEU A 95 9.42 -9.93 2.72
N PRO A 96 8.22 -9.51 3.18
CA PRO A 96 7.33 -8.69 2.36
C PRO A 96 7.97 -7.37 1.92
N HIS A 97 8.71 -6.72 2.82
CA HIS A 97 9.45 -5.50 2.51
C HIS A 97 10.53 -5.73 1.43
N ALA A 98 11.30 -6.82 1.53
CA ALA A 98 12.29 -7.18 0.52
C ALA A 98 11.65 -7.42 -0.85
N ALA A 99 10.50 -8.09 -0.90
CA ALA A 99 9.73 -8.26 -2.12
C ALA A 99 9.27 -6.90 -2.69
N ASP A 100 8.77 -6.00 -1.84
CA ASP A 100 8.40 -4.65 -2.24
C ASP A 100 9.61 -3.86 -2.80
N VAL A 101 10.78 -3.95 -2.17
CA VAL A 101 12.00 -3.28 -2.66
C VAL A 101 12.42 -3.83 -4.01
N VAL A 102 12.49 -5.15 -4.15
CA VAL A 102 12.91 -5.84 -5.38
C VAL A 102 11.95 -5.55 -6.53
N MET A 103 10.66 -5.43 -6.23
CA MET A 103 9.63 -5.08 -7.21
C MET A 103 9.56 -3.56 -7.48
N GLY A 104 10.44 -2.76 -6.89
CA GLY A 104 10.51 -1.31 -7.12
C GLY A 104 9.43 -0.50 -6.42
N ALA A 105 8.70 -1.08 -5.44
CA ALA A 105 7.65 -0.39 -4.68
C ALA A 105 8.19 0.54 -3.57
N LEU A 106 9.52 0.53 -3.36
CA LEU A 106 10.24 1.33 -2.36
C LEU A 106 11.37 2.22 -2.94
N ALA A 107 11.55 2.23 -4.27
CA ALA A 107 12.27 3.33 -4.94
C ALA A 107 11.60 4.66 -4.56
N ALA A 108 12.37 5.73 -4.45
CA ALA A 108 11.99 7.05 -3.95
C ALA A 108 10.57 7.39 -4.40
N ARG A 109 9.62 7.18 -3.49
CA ARG A 109 8.22 7.27 -3.87
C ARG A 109 7.98 8.72 -4.27
N PRO A 110 7.45 8.97 -5.47
CA PRO A 110 7.17 10.33 -5.90
C PRO A 110 6.27 10.97 -4.84
N CYS A 111 6.64 12.16 -4.38
CA CYS A 111 5.87 12.84 -3.34
C CYS A 111 4.44 13.10 -3.83
N CYS A 112 4.27 13.35 -5.13
CA CYS A 112 3.03 13.51 -5.87
C CYS A 112 3.29 13.28 -7.38
N PRO A 113 2.27 13.17 -8.24
CA PRO A 113 2.48 13.12 -9.69
C PRO A 113 3.05 14.47 -10.19
N GLU A 114 4.15 14.44 -10.94
CA GLU A 114 4.84 15.67 -11.41
C GLU A 114 4.54 16.02 -12.88
N ASN A 115 4.32 15.02 -13.74
CA ASN A 115 3.96 15.23 -15.15
C ASN A 115 2.44 15.39 -15.29
N LEU A 116 1.96 16.62 -15.08
CA LEU A 116 0.55 16.97 -15.17
C LEU A 116 0.20 17.52 -16.56
N PRO A 117 -0.95 17.11 -17.14
CA PRO A 117 -1.45 17.69 -18.39
C PRO A 117 -1.78 19.18 -18.21
N ALA A 118 -1.30 20.03 -19.12
CA ALA A 118 -1.44 21.49 -19.04
C ALA A 118 -2.90 21.96 -19.22
N ASP A 119 -3.74 21.15 -19.85
CA ASP A 119 -5.13 21.49 -20.15
C ASP A 119 -6.13 20.98 -19.10
N VAL A 120 -5.63 20.34 -18.03
CA VAL A 120 -6.46 20.00 -16.86
C VAL A 120 -6.27 21.06 -15.79
N THR A 121 -7.32 21.81 -15.49
CA THR A 121 -7.32 22.79 -14.40
C THR A 121 -7.97 22.19 -13.16
N VAL A 122 -7.29 22.26 -12.00
CA VAL A 122 -7.87 21.79 -10.72
C VAL A 122 -8.18 22.98 -9.82
N ARG A 123 -9.44 23.10 -9.42
CA ARG A 123 -9.94 24.19 -8.58
C ARG A 123 -10.79 23.67 -7.43
N ALA A 124 -11.06 24.55 -6.46
CA ALA A 124 -11.98 24.23 -5.37
C ALA A 124 -13.38 23.93 -5.93
N LEU A 125 -14.06 22.97 -5.30
CA LEU A 125 -15.44 22.63 -5.59
C LEU A 125 -16.35 23.83 -5.29
N ALA A 126 -17.16 24.24 -6.26
CA ALA A 126 -18.18 25.27 -6.14
C ALA A 126 -19.58 24.67 -6.13
N GLU A 127 -20.58 25.47 -5.72
CA GLU A 127 -21.97 25.00 -5.66
C GLU A 127 -22.53 24.58 -7.03
N ALA A 128 -22.11 25.25 -8.10
CA ALA A 128 -22.53 24.93 -9.46
C ALA A 128 -22.05 23.54 -9.95
N ASP A 129 -21.05 22.94 -9.28
CA ASP A 129 -20.42 21.69 -9.73
C ASP A 129 -21.17 20.44 -9.25
N TRP A 130 -22.06 20.56 -8.25
CA TRP A 130 -22.74 19.42 -7.64
C TRP A 130 -23.47 18.50 -8.62
N PRO A 131 -24.16 18.99 -9.66
CA PRO A 131 -24.73 18.12 -10.68
C PRO A 131 -23.68 17.24 -11.35
N ALA A 132 -22.51 17.79 -11.68
CA ALA A 132 -21.42 17.02 -12.29
C ALA A 132 -20.76 16.05 -11.31
N VAL A 133 -20.54 16.46 -10.05
CA VAL A 133 -20.01 15.58 -9.00
C VAL A 133 -20.89 14.35 -8.81
N ARG A 134 -22.21 14.55 -8.69
CA ARG A 134 -23.18 13.45 -8.50
C ARG A 134 -23.27 12.56 -9.73
N ARG A 135 -23.25 13.13 -10.94
CA ARG A 135 -23.19 12.36 -12.20
C ARG A 135 -21.96 11.47 -12.23
N ILE A 136 -20.77 12.01 -11.98
CA ILE A 136 -19.50 11.27 -11.98
C ILE A 136 -19.46 10.19 -10.89
N TYR A 137 -20.06 10.44 -9.72
CA TYR A 137 -20.23 9.42 -8.69
C TYR A 137 -21.07 8.25 -9.21
N GLY A 138 -22.21 8.56 -9.85
CA GLY A 138 -23.09 7.56 -10.46
C GLY A 138 -22.39 6.74 -11.55
N GLU A 139 -21.55 7.37 -12.36
CA GLU A 139 -20.70 6.66 -13.34
C GLU A 139 -19.73 5.70 -12.67
N GLY A 140 -19.18 6.06 -11.50
CA GLY A 140 -18.34 5.18 -10.69
C GLY A 140 -19.10 3.99 -10.10
N ILE A 141 -20.32 4.21 -9.60
CA ILE A 141 -21.20 3.13 -9.13
C ILE A 141 -21.51 2.15 -10.27
N ALA A 142 -21.84 2.68 -11.45
CA ALA A 142 -22.18 1.90 -12.63
C ALA A 142 -21.06 0.96 -13.10
N THR A 143 -19.79 1.19 -12.70
CA THR A 143 -18.70 0.25 -13.03
C THR A 143 -18.67 -0.99 -12.14
N GLY A 144 -19.26 -0.96 -10.94
CA GLY A 144 -19.14 -2.03 -9.95
C GLY A 144 -17.72 -2.25 -9.40
N GLU A 145 -16.81 -1.31 -9.66
CA GLU A 145 -15.38 -1.39 -9.33
C GLU A 145 -14.84 -0.17 -8.57
N ALA A 146 -15.58 0.93 -8.50
CA ALA A 146 -15.13 2.15 -7.84
C ALA A 146 -15.55 2.24 -6.36
N THR A 147 -16.72 1.71 -6.01
CA THR A 147 -17.30 1.79 -4.66
C THR A 147 -18.23 0.60 -4.39
N PHE A 148 -18.56 0.40 -3.11
CA PHE A 148 -19.62 -0.50 -2.67
C PHE A 148 -20.99 0.17 -2.60
N ASP A 149 -21.07 1.50 -2.77
CA ASP A 149 -22.35 2.20 -2.79
C ASP A 149 -23.18 1.74 -4.00
N THR A 150 -24.47 1.53 -3.76
CA THR A 150 -25.44 1.17 -4.80
C THR A 150 -26.26 2.36 -5.28
N GLU A 151 -26.22 3.48 -4.54
CA GLU A 151 -26.92 4.72 -4.86
C GLU A 151 -26.00 5.92 -4.66
N VAL A 152 -26.18 6.96 -5.49
CA VAL A 152 -25.41 8.20 -5.35
C VAL A 152 -25.81 8.91 -4.05
N PRO A 153 -24.89 9.13 -3.10
CA PRO A 153 -25.20 9.81 -1.86
C PRO A 153 -25.80 11.21 -2.10
N ARG A 154 -26.65 11.65 -1.18
CA ARG A 154 -27.16 13.03 -1.19
C ARG A 154 -26.03 14.02 -0.95
N ARG A 155 -26.14 15.22 -1.53
CA ARG A 155 -25.15 16.30 -1.37
C ARG A 155 -24.84 16.57 0.10
N GLU A 156 -25.85 16.64 0.94
CA GLU A 156 -25.72 17.01 2.37
C GLU A 156 -24.94 15.95 3.17
N VAL A 157 -24.91 14.71 2.68
CA VAL A 157 -24.11 13.63 3.28
C VAL A 157 -22.63 13.82 2.91
N LEU A 158 -22.35 14.06 1.62
CA LEU A 158 -20.99 14.33 1.14
C LEU A 158 -20.43 15.62 1.75
N ASP A 159 -21.24 16.67 1.81
CA ASP A 159 -20.90 17.97 2.39
C ASP A 159 -20.53 17.89 3.88
N ARG A 160 -21.14 16.97 4.64
CA ARG A 160 -20.77 16.74 6.04
C ARG A 160 -19.56 15.83 6.20
N ARG A 161 -19.37 14.88 5.27
CA ARG A 161 -18.27 13.90 5.30
C ARG A 161 -16.93 14.54 4.95
N TRP A 162 -16.92 15.44 3.96
CA TRP A 162 -15.69 15.97 3.41
C TRP A 162 -15.10 17.10 4.25
N LEU A 163 -13.78 17.13 4.39
CA LEU A 163 -13.06 18.17 5.09
C LEU A 163 -13.20 19.53 4.35
N PRO A 164 -13.43 20.64 5.07
CA PRO A 164 -13.33 21.98 4.49
C PRO A 164 -11.95 22.22 3.87
N GLY A 165 -11.88 22.94 2.74
CA GLY A 165 -10.62 23.21 2.05
C GLY A 165 -10.02 22.03 1.26
N HIS A 166 -10.60 20.83 1.39
CA HIS A 166 -10.11 19.61 0.73
C HIS A 166 -11.15 18.99 -0.22
N ARG A 167 -11.73 19.83 -1.08
CA ARG A 167 -12.75 19.45 -2.08
C ARG A 167 -12.41 20.12 -3.40
N TRP A 168 -12.25 19.34 -4.45
CA TRP A 168 -11.80 19.84 -5.74
C TRP A 168 -12.54 19.21 -6.90
N VAL A 169 -12.62 19.97 -7.99
CA VAL A 169 -12.99 19.49 -9.30
C VAL A 169 -11.83 19.70 -10.27
N ALA A 170 -11.72 18.82 -11.24
CA ALA A 170 -10.85 18.97 -12.38
C ALA A 170 -11.70 19.32 -13.60
N GLU A 171 -11.30 20.36 -14.31
CA GLU A 171 -11.92 20.83 -15.53
C GLU A 171 -11.04 20.54 -16.73
N VAL A 172 -11.69 20.13 -17.82
CA VAL A 172 -11.11 19.95 -19.15
C VAL A 172 -12.08 20.59 -20.12
N ASP A 173 -11.59 21.50 -20.97
CA ASP A 173 -12.41 22.21 -21.97
C ASP A 173 -13.68 22.86 -21.38
N GLY A 174 -13.57 23.40 -20.15
CA GLY A 174 -14.67 24.04 -19.43
C GLY A 174 -15.70 23.08 -18.82
N GLN A 175 -15.46 21.77 -18.87
CA GLN A 175 -16.34 20.75 -18.29
C GLN A 175 -15.69 20.07 -17.09
N VAL A 176 -16.48 19.84 -16.03
CA VAL A 176 -16.04 19.05 -14.87
C VAL A 176 -15.83 17.59 -15.29
N ALA A 177 -14.56 17.20 -15.32
CA ALA A 177 -14.06 15.90 -15.78
C ALA A 177 -13.84 14.90 -14.64
N GLY A 178 -13.71 15.39 -13.41
CA GLY A 178 -13.45 14.57 -12.23
C GLY A 178 -13.54 15.39 -10.95
N TRP A 179 -13.57 14.71 -9.82
CA TRP A 179 -13.55 15.35 -8.51
C TRP A 179 -12.75 14.54 -7.50
N ALA A 180 -12.31 15.24 -6.46
CA ALA A 180 -11.55 14.69 -5.35
C ALA A 180 -12.00 15.30 -4.04
N ALA A 181 -11.99 14.51 -2.97
CA ALA A 181 -12.24 15.00 -1.63
C ALA A 181 -11.47 14.20 -0.57
N LEU A 182 -11.16 14.85 0.56
CA LEU A 182 -10.64 14.20 1.76
C LEU A 182 -11.72 14.14 2.85
N SER A 183 -11.72 13.06 3.63
CA SER A 183 -12.58 12.88 4.81
C SER A 183 -11.73 12.47 6.03
N PRO A 184 -12.11 12.77 7.27
CA PRO A 184 -11.40 12.25 8.44
C PRO A 184 -11.58 10.72 8.52
N VAL A 185 -10.52 10.00 8.87
CA VAL A 185 -10.60 8.54 9.07
C VAL A 185 -11.24 8.18 10.42
N SER A 186 -11.07 9.03 11.42
CA SER A 186 -11.53 8.79 12.78
C SER A 186 -11.80 10.13 13.48
N PRO A 187 -12.81 10.20 14.37
CA PRO A 187 -13.07 11.39 15.18
C PRO A 187 -12.07 11.54 16.35
N ARG A 188 -11.26 10.51 16.64
CA ARG A 188 -10.29 10.53 17.74
C ARG A 188 -9.12 11.45 17.38
N GLU A 189 -8.74 12.33 18.30
CA GLU A 189 -7.65 13.29 18.13
C GLU A 189 -6.32 12.65 17.70
N SER A 190 -6.03 11.43 18.18
CA SER A 190 -4.85 10.65 17.78
C SER A 190 -4.74 10.36 16.27
N TYR A 191 -5.82 10.57 15.52
CA TYR A 191 -5.91 10.39 14.06
C TYR A 191 -6.20 11.70 13.31
N ALA A 192 -6.06 12.87 13.95
CA ALA A 192 -6.46 14.16 13.36
C ALA A 192 -5.79 14.48 12.01
N GLY A 193 -4.56 14.01 11.78
CA GLY A 193 -3.85 14.16 10.50
C GLY A 193 -3.91 12.94 9.60
N VAL A 194 -4.85 12.02 9.83
CA VAL A 194 -5.11 10.88 8.95
C VAL A 194 -6.42 11.09 8.20
N ALA A 195 -6.34 11.22 6.88
CA ALA A 195 -7.49 11.46 6.01
C ALA A 195 -7.70 10.33 4.99
N GLU A 196 -8.96 10.03 4.71
CA GLU A 196 -9.39 9.14 3.64
C GLU A 196 -9.53 9.92 2.33
N SER A 197 -8.89 9.44 1.27
CA SER A 197 -8.95 9.99 -0.07
C SER A 197 -10.06 9.33 -0.89
N ALA A 198 -10.91 10.17 -1.51
CA ALA A 198 -11.85 9.77 -2.54
C ALA A 198 -11.56 10.54 -3.83
N LEU A 199 -11.56 9.85 -4.97
CA LEU A 199 -11.30 10.43 -6.29
C LEU A 199 -12.08 9.69 -7.36
N TYR A 200 -12.79 10.44 -8.20
CA TYR A 200 -13.55 9.89 -9.33
C TYR A 200 -13.25 10.68 -10.61
N VAL A 201 -13.17 9.97 -11.72
CA VAL A 201 -12.96 10.53 -13.06
C VAL A 201 -14.11 10.07 -13.94
N GLY A 202 -14.77 11.03 -14.60
CA GLY A 202 -15.87 10.78 -15.51
C GLY A 202 -15.45 9.90 -16.68
N ALA A 203 -16.37 9.08 -17.18
CA ALA A 203 -16.07 8.01 -18.14
C ALA A 203 -15.39 8.53 -19.43
N ASP A 204 -15.91 9.63 -19.99
CA ASP A 204 -15.50 10.18 -21.30
C ASP A 204 -14.12 10.87 -21.28
N LEU A 205 -13.56 11.12 -20.09
CA LEU A 205 -12.33 11.93 -19.92
C LEU A 205 -11.22 11.15 -19.19
N ARG A 206 -11.31 9.82 -19.18
CA ARG A 206 -10.25 8.93 -18.70
C ARG A 206 -9.03 8.97 -19.64
N GLY A 207 -7.86 8.60 -19.11
CA GLY A 207 -6.61 8.60 -19.88
C GLY A 207 -6.02 9.98 -20.17
N ARG A 208 -6.74 11.07 -19.83
CA ARG A 208 -6.33 12.47 -20.05
C ARG A 208 -5.45 13.06 -18.94
N GLY A 209 -5.12 12.28 -17.91
CA GLY A 209 -4.34 12.73 -16.76
C GLY A 209 -5.15 13.45 -15.66
N VAL A 210 -6.48 13.54 -15.79
CA VAL A 210 -7.40 14.15 -14.80
C VAL A 210 -7.15 13.63 -13.38
N GLY A 211 -7.08 12.31 -13.21
CA GLY A 211 -6.84 11.70 -11.90
C GLY A 211 -5.48 12.08 -11.31
N LYS A 212 -4.43 12.23 -12.14
CA LYS A 212 -3.10 12.63 -11.67
C LYS A 212 -3.12 14.07 -11.15
N SER A 213 -3.77 14.98 -11.88
CA SER A 213 -3.90 16.40 -11.46
C SER A 213 -4.69 16.54 -10.17
N LEU A 214 -5.81 15.81 -10.03
CA LEU A 214 -6.60 15.78 -8.79
C LEU A 214 -5.80 15.23 -7.61
N LEU A 215 -5.07 14.14 -7.83
CA LEU A 215 -4.29 13.50 -6.77
C LEU A 215 -3.09 14.35 -6.36
N HIS A 216 -2.43 15.01 -7.31
CA HIS A 216 -1.39 16.01 -7.04
C HIS A 216 -1.93 17.12 -6.14
N ARG A 217 -3.09 17.71 -6.48
CA ARG A 217 -3.69 18.77 -5.66
C ARG A 217 -4.07 18.29 -4.26
N GLN A 218 -4.66 17.09 -4.16
CA GLN A 218 -5.00 16.46 -2.89
C GLN A 218 -3.79 16.34 -1.98
N VAL A 219 -2.73 15.74 -2.50
CA VAL A 219 -1.50 15.44 -1.76
C VAL A 219 -0.80 16.70 -1.30
N THR A 220 -0.56 17.64 -2.23
CA THR A 220 0.13 18.90 -1.91
C THR A 220 -0.63 19.72 -0.88
N THR A 221 -1.96 19.81 -1.01
CA THR A 221 -2.79 20.54 -0.04
C THR A 221 -2.81 19.82 1.31
N ALA A 222 -2.91 18.49 1.33
CA ALA A 222 -2.88 17.69 2.55
C ALA A 222 -1.58 17.89 3.34
N ASP A 223 -0.42 17.83 2.66
CA ASP A 223 0.88 18.05 3.28
C ASP A 223 0.98 19.44 3.90
N THR A 224 0.56 20.49 3.17
CA THR A 224 0.55 21.87 3.69
C THR A 224 -0.41 22.10 4.85
N ALA A 225 -1.48 21.29 4.94
CA ALA A 225 -2.48 21.36 6.00
C ALA A 225 -2.11 20.48 7.22
N GLY A 226 -0.95 19.83 7.22
CA GLY A 226 -0.51 18.97 8.33
C GLY A 226 -1.18 17.59 8.35
N LEU A 227 -1.85 17.18 7.28
CA LEU A 227 -2.36 15.82 7.13
C LEU A 227 -1.20 14.89 6.77
N TRP A 228 -0.73 14.14 7.76
CA TRP A 228 0.49 13.35 7.69
C TRP A 228 0.26 11.96 7.06
N THR A 229 -0.98 11.51 6.94
CA THR A 229 -1.34 10.28 6.20
C THR A 229 -2.59 10.47 5.38
N LEU A 230 -2.49 10.12 4.09
CA LEU A 230 -3.65 9.89 3.23
C LEU A 230 -3.81 8.38 3.03
N GLN A 231 -5.00 7.85 3.26
CA GLN A 231 -5.30 6.45 2.97
C GLN A 231 -6.53 6.32 2.08
N THR A 232 -6.68 5.18 1.43
CA THR A 232 -7.95 4.84 0.78
C THR A 232 -8.09 3.34 0.66
N THR A 233 -9.30 2.93 0.31
CA THR A 233 -9.69 1.56 0.04
C THR A 233 -10.00 1.43 -1.44
N VAL A 234 -9.34 0.52 -2.14
CA VAL A 234 -9.58 0.28 -3.56
C VAL A 234 -9.94 -1.19 -3.78
N LEU A 235 -10.99 -1.47 -4.55
CA LEU A 235 -11.29 -2.85 -4.97
C LEU A 235 -10.10 -3.41 -5.75
N THR A 236 -9.71 -4.65 -5.48
CA THR A 236 -8.50 -5.24 -6.07
C THR A 236 -8.59 -5.37 -7.59
N GLU A 237 -9.80 -5.45 -8.15
CA GLU A 237 -10.03 -5.47 -9.60
C GLU A 237 -9.78 -4.10 -10.27
N ASN A 238 -9.87 -2.99 -9.54
CA ASN A 238 -9.64 -1.63 -10.06
C ASN A 238 -8.14 -1.32 -10.20
N LYS A 239 -7.49 -2.05 -11.12
CA LYS A 239 -6.06 -1.90 -11.46
C LYS A 239 -5.70 -0.47 -11.89
N PRO A 240 -6.51 0.26 -12.69
CA PRO A 240 -6.20 1.64 -13.04
C PRO A 240 -6.19 2.58 -11.83
N GLY A 241 -7.13 2.43 -10.89
CA GLY A 241 -7.17 3.19 -9.65
C GLY A 241 -5.96 2.92 -8.77
N LEU A 242 -5.59 1.64 -8.60
CA LEU A 242 -4.37 1.25 -7.87
C LEU A 242 -3.11 1.85 -8.50
N ALA A 243 -2.97 1.82 -9.83
CA ALA A 243 -1.84 2.41 -10.54
C ALA A 243 -1.79 3.94 -10.37
N LEU A 244 -2.93 4.62 -10.40
CA LEU A 244 -3.03 6.06 -10.17
C LEU A 244 -2.52 6.42 -8.77
N TYR A 245 -3.01 5.75 -7.72
CA TYR A 245 -2.56 6.02 -6.36
C TYR A 245 -1.06 5.73 -6.16
N ARG A 246 -0.55 4.63 -6.72
CA ARG A 246 0.89 4.31 -6.68
C ARG A 246 1.74 5.41 -7.32
N SER A 247 1.25 6.05 -8.40
CA SER A 247 1.95 7.17 -9.04
C SER A 247 2.06 8.43 -8.17
N ALA A 248 1.32 8.50 -7.07
CA ALA A 248 1.41 9.55 -6.06
C ALA A 248 2.05 9.07 -4.74
N GLY A 249 2.81 7.98 -4.78
CA GLY A 249 3.55 7.47 -3.63
C GLY A 249 2.72 6.68 -2.62
N PHE A 250 1.49 6.27 -2.97
CA PHE A 250 0.72 5.35 -2.13
C PHE A 250 1.30 3.93 -2.21
N ARG A 251 1.38 3.28 -1.05
CA ARG A 251 1.77 1.88 -0.89
C ARG A 251 0.60 1.03 -0.42
N THR A 252 0.66 -0.27 -0.70
CA THR A 252 -0.26 -1.23 -0.08
C THR A 252 0.10 -1.40 1.38
N VAL A 253 -0.90 -1.30 2.26
CA VAL A 253 -0.81 -1.64 3.68
C VAL A 253 -1.22 -3.10 3.89
N GLY A 254 -2.28 -3.53 3.21
CA GLY A 254 -2.75 -4.91 3.26
C GLY A 254 -3.93 -5.16 2.34
N ILE A 255 -4.24 -6.44 2.14
CA ILE A 255 -5.46 -6.90 1.45
C ILE A 255 -6.47 -7.31 2.52
N ARG A 256 -7.70 -6.82 2.40
CA ARG A 256 -8.84 -7.25 3.20
C ARG A 256 -9.72 -8.14 2.34
N GLU A 257 -9.61 -9.44 2.58
CA GLU A 257 -10.33 -10.46 1.83
C GLU A 257 -11.80 -10.51 2.24
N ARG A 258 -12.69 -10.64 1.25
CA ARG A 258 -14.15 -10.83 1.42
C ARG A 258 -14.75 -9.83 2.43
N ILE A 259 -14.29 -8.59 2.40
CA ILE A 259 -14.66 -7.59 3.41
C ILE A 259 -16.06 -7.01 3.19
N ALA A 260 -16.57 -7.05 1.95
CA ALA A 260 -17.89 -6.57 1.59
C ALA A 260 -18.50 -7.39 0.45
N GLN A 261 -19.84 -7.37 0.37
CA GLN A 261 -20.62 -8.02 -0.67
C GLN A 261 -21.26 -6.98 -1.59
N LEU A 262 -21.15 -7.18 -2.90
CA LEU A 262 -21.84 -6.39 -3.94
C LEU A 262 -22.40 -7.35 -4.97
N ASP A 263 -23.69 -7.21 -5.30
CA ASP A 263 -24.41 -8.09 -6.24
C ASP A 263 -24.24 -9.59 -5.94
N GLY A 264 -24.30 -9.95 -4.65
CA GLY A 264 -24.14 -11.33 -4.18
C GLY A 264 -22.69 -11.85 -4.17
N ARG A 265 -21.72 -11.10 -4.71
CA ARG A 265 -20.30 -11.48 -4.75
C ARG A 265 -19.52 -10.82 -3.61
N TRP A 266 -18.79 -11.63 -2.85
CA TRP A 266 -17.81 -11.14 -1.88
C TRP A 266 -16.59 -10.56 -2.60
N ARG A 267 -16.13 -9.38 -2.17
CA ARG A 267 -15.05 -8.63 -2.83
C ARG A 267 -13.93 -8.30 -1.86
N ASP A 268 -12.73 -8.29 -2.41
CA ASP A 268 -11.51 -7.93 -1.69
C ASP A 268 -11.19 -6.46 -1.91
N THR A 269 -10.51 -5.85 -0.94
CA THR A 269 -9.98 -4.51 -1.11
C THR A 269 -8.52 -4.41 -0.70
N ALA A 270 -7.77 -3.58 -1.41
CA ALA A 270 -6.46 -3.12 -0.97
C ALA A 270 -6.64 -1.86 -0.10
N LEU A 271 -6.18 -1.91 1.15
CA LEU A 271 -5.93 -0.72 1.93
C LEU A 271 -4.58 -0.15 1.49
N ILE A 272 -4.59 1.09 1.01
CA ILE A 272 -3.38 1.76 0.55
C ILE A 272 -3.20 3.08 1.29
N GLU A 273 -1.95 3.49 1.52
CA GLU A 273 -1.63 4.74 2.20
C GLU A 273 -0.45 5.48 1.58
N ARG A 274 -0.43 6.79 1.74
CA ARG A 274 0.72 7.67 1.53
C ARG A 274 0.98 8.42 2.83
N ARG A 275 2.24 8.49 3.25
CA ARG A 275 2.70 9.32 4.37
C ARG A 275 3.42 10.56 3.86
N SER A 276 3.25 11.69 4.54
CA SER A 276 4.03 12.88 4.24
C SER A 276 5.50 12.67 4.61
N GLY A 277 6.42 13.26 3.85
CA GLY A 277 7.86 13.20 4.14
C GLY A 277 8.26 13.91 5.44
N SER A 278 7.37 14.74 5.99
CA SER A 278 7.56 15.42 7.29
C SER A 278 7.46 14.48 8.49
N ILE A 279 6.92 13.27 8.34
CA ILE A 279 7.05 12.20 9.34
C ILE A 279 8.30 11.36 9.04
N GLN A 280 9.49 11.96 9.14
CA GLN A 280 10.66 11.13 9.47
C GLN A 280 10.51 10.78 10.95
N THR A 281 10.10 9.54 11.21
CA THR A 281 10.12 8.95 12.55
C THR A 281 11.53 9.12 13.11
N GLY A 282 11.63 9.83 14.24
CA GLY A 282 12.85 9.97 14.99
C GLY A 282 13.46 8.61 15.29
N CYS A 283 14.52 8.28 14.56
CA CYS A 283 15.61 7.49 15.07
C CYS A 283 16.85 8.31 14.71
N ASP A 284 17.36 9.05 15.69
CA ASP A 284 18.70 9.60 15.61
C ASP A 284 19.67 8.41 15.60
N PRO A 285 20.49 8.21 14.54
CA PRO A 285 21.49 7.14 14.52
C PRO A 285 22.56 7.29 15.61
N ALA A 286 22.59 8.41 16.34
CA ALA A 286 23.46 8.61 17.49
C ALA A 286 22.91 8.05 18.82
N THR A 287 21.70 7.45 18.86
CA THR A 287 21.08 7.00 20.11
C THR A 287 20.51 5.57 20.10
N CYS A 288 21.10 4.66 19.32
CA CYS A 288 20.89 3.19 19.45
C CYS A 288 22.24 2.47 19.54
#